data_AF-A0A1A3BBE5-F1
#
_entry.id   AF-A0A1A3BBE5-F1
#
_cell.length_a   1.000
_cell.length_b   1.000
_cell.length_c   1.000
_cell.angle_alpha   90.00
_cell.angle_beta   90.00
_cell.angle_gamma   90.00
#
_symmetry.space_group_name_H-M   'P 1'
#
loop_
_entity.id
_entity.type
_entity.pdbx_description
1 polymer ?
#
loop_
_entity_poly.entity_id
_entity_poly.type
_entity_poly.pdbx_seq_one_letter_code
_entity_poly.pdbx_strand_id
1 'polypeptide(L)'
;MTTFDARLAGYSSPFLSVFRIIFGLLFTLHGTMKIFGWPLGEAIPVGTWPLWWAGLIELVAGLLITIGLFTRIAAFVASGEMAVAYFWMHWPPLEGAARSFWPYPSGGNGGEVVIMYCFAFLALAGLGAGIWSVDARRRVGMGRTAPGRVVSGTAAPAAYAGDRPVRRGGLLSRLRQDDGYGDDRPVRRGGLLSRFRRPRY
;
A
#
# COMPACT_ATOMS: atom_id res chain seq x y z
N MET A 1 1.92 19.09 13.33
CA MET A 1 1.99 17.62 13.40
C MET A 1 3.07 17.27 14.41
N THR A 2 2.73 16.49 15.44
CA THR A 2 3.72 16.06 16.43
C THR A 2 4.67 15.02 15.82
N THR A 3 5.88 14.87 16.37
CA THR A 3 6.83 13.81 15.96
C THR A 3 6.20 12.42 16.05
N PHE A 4 5.26 12.23 16.99
CA PHE A 4 4.48 11.00 17.15
C PHE A 4 3.54 10.75 15.97
N ASP A 5 2.76 11.75 15.55
CA ASP A 5 1.84 11.62 14.41
C ASP A 5 2.57 11.23 13.12
N ALA A 6 3.75 11.82 12.89
CA ALA A 6 4.58 11.52 11.73
C ALA A 6 5.09 10.07 11.74
N ARG A 7 5.40 9.51 12.92
CA ARG A 7 5.81 8.11 13.07
C ARG A 7 4.66 7.16 12.81
N LEU A 8 3.46 7.43 13.34
CA LEU A 8 2.27 6.62 13.10
C LEU A 8 1.87 6.61 11.62
N ALA A 9 1.93 7.78 10.96
CA ALA A 9 1.64 7.90 9.54
C ALA A 9 2.53 6.98 8.68
N GLY A 10 3.82 6.85 9.04
CA GLY A 10 4.77 5.97 8.35
C GLY A 10 4.44 4.46 8.45
N TYR A 11 3.70 4.04 9.48
CA TYR A 11 3.31 2.64 9.67
C TYR A 11 1.92 2.29 9.15
N SER A 12 1.16 3.26 8.64
CA SER A 12 -0.20 3.06 8.13
C SER A 12 -0.33 1.89 7.16
N SER A 13 0.61 1.73 6.22
CA SER A 13 0.55 0.66 5.21
C SER A 13 0.90 -0.74 5.75
N PRO A 14 1.95 -0.93 6.58
CA PRO A 14 2.14 -2.17 7.35
C PRO A 14 0.92 -2.54 8.20
N PHE A 15 0.33 -1.59 8.93
CA PHE A 15 -0.85 -1.85 9.77
C PHE A 15 -2.06 -2.29 8.94
N LEU A 16 -2.32 -1.66 7.78
CA LEU A 16 -3.37 -2.12 6.86
C LEU A 16 -3.12 -3.55 6.36
N SER A 17 -1.86 -3.93 6.18
CA SER A 17 -1.51 -5.29 5.78
C SER A 17 -1.78 -6.31 6.89
N VAL A 18 -1.44 -5.98 8.14
CA VAL A 18 -1.77 -6.81 9.32
C VAL A 18 -3.28 -6.93 9.49
N PHE A 19 -3.99 -5.81 9.43
CA PHE A 19 -5.44 -5.75 9.52
C PHE A 19 -6.10 -6.68 8.48
N ARG A 20 -5.69 -6.57 7.22
CA ARG A 20 -6.15 -7.45 6.14
C ARG A 20 -5.91 -8.92 6.44
N ILE A 21 -4.71 -9.28 6.91
CA ILE A 21 -4.35 -10.68 7.21
C ILE A 21 -5.20 -11.23 8.35
N ILE A 22 -5.36 -10.48 9.44
CA ILE A 22 -6.13 -10.92 10.61
C ILE A 22 -7.60 -11.10 10.24
N PHE A 23 -8.24 -10.09 9.65
CA PHE A 23 -9.66 -10.17 9.29
C PHE A 23 -9.92 -11.23 8.22
N GLY A 24 -9.03 -11.35 7.22
CA GLY A 24 -9.12 -12.41 6.22
C GLY A 24 -8.99 -13.81 6.83
N LEU A 25 -8.07 -14.01 7.78
CA LEU A 25 -7.85 -15.30 8.43
C LEU A 25 -9.04 -15.69 9.31
N LEU A 26 -9.55 -14.75 10.12
CA LEU A 26 -10.71 -15.03 10.97
C LEU A 26 -11.97 -15.34 10.13
N PHE A 27 -12.15 -14.66 9.01
CA PHE A 27 -13.23 -14.95 8.07
C PHE A 27 -13.07 -16.31 7.38
N THR A 28 -11.84 -16.64 7.01
CA THR A 28 -11.51 -18.00 6.52
C THR A 28 -11.87 -19.04 7.57
N LEU A 29 -11.58 -18.80 8.85
CA LEU A 29 -11.95 -19.72 9.94
C LEU A 29 -13.46 -19.87 10.09
N HIS A 30 -14.25 -18.79 9.91
CA HIS A 30 -15.71 -18.90 9.86
C HIS A 30 -16.16 -19.82 8.71
N GLY A 31 -15.56 -19.68 7.53
CA GLY A 31 -15.82 -20.55 6.39
C GLY A 31 -15.41 -22.01 6.66
N THR A 32 -14.25 -22.24 7.28
CA THR A 32 -13.80 -23.61 7.59
C THR A 32 -14.69 -24.29 8.63
N MET A 33 -15.21 -23.54 9.60
CA MET A 33 -16.17 -24.08 10.57
C MET A 33 -17.45 -24.51 9.84
N LYS A 34 -17.95 -23.70 8.92
CA LYS A 34 -19.16 -23.98 8.15
C LYS A 34 -19.01 -25.13 7.16
N ILE A 35 -17.89 -25.23 6.46
CA ILE A 35 -17.69 -26.22 5.38
C ILE A 35 -17.07 -27.52 5.88
N PHE A 36 -16.16 -27.45 6.86
CA PHE A 36 -15.37 -28.59 7.32
C PHE A 36 -15.58 -28.94 8.80
N GLY A 37 -16.28 -28.11 9.58
CA GLY A 37 -16.41 -28.31 11.03
C GLY A 37 -15.11 -28.06 11.81
N TRP A 38 -14.16 -27.32 11.23
CA TRP A 38 -12.84 -27.05 11.83
C TRP A 38 -12.59 -25.54 11.96
N PRO A 39 -11.95 -25.04 13.03
CA PRO A 39 -11.36 -25.77 14.16
C PRO A 39 -12.36 -26.23 15.23
N LEU A 40 -13.59 -25.70 15.21
CA LEU A 40 -14.63 -25.99 16.19
C LEU A 40 -16.01 -26.05 15.49
N GLY A 41 -16.91 -26.88 16.01
CA GLY A 41 -18.28 -27.03 15.51
C GLY A 41 -18.47 -28.21 14.56
N GLU A 42 -19.64 -28.27 13.93
CA GLU A 42 -20.00 -29.28 12.94
C GLU A 42 -20.12 -28.66 11.55
N ALA A 43 -19.72 -29.42 10.52
CA ALA A 43 -19.88 -28.99 9.14
C ALA A 43 -21.38 -28.90 8.78
N ILE A 44 -21.75 -27.83 8.10
CA ILE A 44 -23.11 -27.65 7.60
C ILE A 44 -23.32 -28.62 6.43
N PRO A 45 -24.47 -29.33 6.35
CA PRO A 45 -24.77 -30.19 5.22
C PRO A 45 -24.67 -29.45 3.89
N VAL A 46 -24.04 -30.10 2.90
CA VAL A 46 -23.79 -29.51 1.59
C VAL A 46 -25.07 -29.02 0.94
N GLY A 47 -25.05 -27.78 0.44
CA GLY A 47 -26.19 -27.15 -0.24
C GLY A 47 -27.24 -26.56 0.68
N THR A 48 -27.07 -26.59 2.00
CA THR A 48 -28.00 -25.97 2.95
C THR A 48 -28.08 -24.46 2.72
N TRP A 49 -29.26 -23.98 2.32
CA TRP A 49 -29.52 -22.55 2.19
C TRP A 49 -29.86 -21.94 3.56
N PRO A 50 -29.36 -20.73 3.89
CA PRO A 50 -28.30 -19.96 3.23
C PRO A 50 -26.88 -20.29 3.74
N LEU A 51 -26.77 -21.04 4.85
CA LEU A 51 -25.55 -21.13 5.65
C LEU A 51 -24.36 -21.81 4.96
N TRP A 52 -24.60 -22.84 4.13
CA TRP A 52 -23.52 -23.52 3.42
C TRP A 52 -22.87 -22.61 2.37
N TRP A 53 -23.69 -21.82 1.67
CA TRP A 53 -23.23 -20.84 0.68
C TRP A 53 -22.46 -19.68 1.33
N ALA A 54 -22.93 -19.22 2.49
CA ALA A 54 -22.18 -18.25 3.31
C ALA A 54 -20.79 -18.81 3.67
N GLY A 55 -20.71 -20.05 4.15
CA GLY A 55 -19.43 -20.70 4.47
C GLY A 55 -18.47 -20.81 3.29
N LEU A 56 -18.98 -21.06 2.09
CA LEU A 56 -18.16 -21.12 0.88
C LEU A 56 -17.61 -19.74 0.51
N ILE A 57 -18.44 -18.70 0.58
CA ILE A 57 -18.03 -17.31 0.34
C ILE A 57 -17.00 -16.89 1.38
N GLU A 58 -17.24 -17.18 2.65
CA GLU A 58 -16.34 -16.89 3.77
C GLU A 58 -14.95 -17.49 3.57
N LEU A 59 -14.91 -18.76 3.17
CA LEU A 59 -13.66 -19.48 2.91
C LEU A 59 -12.90 -18.86 1.72
N VAL A 60 -13.56 -18.70 0.57
CA VAL A 60 -12.91 -18.25 -0.66
C VAL A 60 -12.50 -16.78 -0.56
N ALA A 61 -13.41 -15.90 -0.16
CA ALA A 61 -13.12 -14.48 -0.02
C ALA A 61 -12.12 -14.24 1.12
N GLY A 62 -12.22 -14.98 2.23
CA GLY A 62 -11.26 -14.92 3.34
C GLY A 62 -9.84 -15.24 2.88
N LEU A 63 -9.65 -16.31 2.11
CA LEU A 63 -8.34 -16.69 1.58
C LEU A 63 -7.79 -15.63 0.61
N LEU A 64 -8.62 -15.14 -0.31
CA LEU A 64 -8.24 -14.08 -1.26
C LEU A 64 -7.82 -12.80 -0.54
N ILE A 65 -8.58 -12.39 0.47
CA ILE A 65 -8.28 -11.22 1.31
C ILE A 65 -6.99 -11.46 2.09
N THR A 66 -6.78 -12.65 2.68
CA THR A 66 -5.59 -13.01 3.48
C THR A 66 -4.31 -13.04 2.66
N ILE A 67 -4.38 -13.53 1.42
CA ILE A 67 -3.23 -13.53 0.48
C ILE A 67 -3.05 -12.13 -0.12
N GLY A 68 -4.13 -11.39 -0.27
CA GLY A 68 -4.10 -10.03 -0.79
C GLY A 68 -4.17 -10.05 -2.31
N LEU A 69 -4.98 -10.95 -2.86
CA LEU A 69 -5.24 -11.09 -4.29
C LEU A 69 -6.65 -10.60 -4.57
N PHE A 70 -6.79 -9.66 -5.51
CA PHE A 70 -8.07 -9.00 -5.81
C PHE A 70 -8.77 -8.45 -4.55
N THR A 71 -8.00 -7.92 -3.59
CA THR A 71 -8.49 -7.62 -2.23
C THR A 71 -9.70 -6.72 -2.25
N ARG A 72 -9.75 -5.73 -3.15
CA ARG A 72 -10.88 -4.82 -3.24
C ARG A 72 -12.19 -5.50 -3.62
N ILE A 73 -12.14 -6.39 -4.61
CA ILE A 73 -13.32 -7.10 -5.11
C ILE A 73 -13.76 -8.13 -4.06
N ALA A 74 -12.80 -8.92 -3.55
CA ALA A 74 -13.08 -9.92 -2.53
C ALA A 74 -13.67 -9.29 -1.25
N ALA A 75 -13.11 -8.16 -0.79
CA ALA A 75 -13.61 -7.45 0.38
C ALA A 75 -14.99 -6.80 0.14
N PHE A 76 -15.26 -6.31 -1.07
CA PHE A 76 -16.60 -5.80 -1.39
C PHE A 76 -17.66 -6.92 -1.33
N VAL A 77 -17.35 -8.10 -1.88
CA VAL A 77 -18.24 -9.26 -1.83
C VAL A 77 -18.44 -9.74 -0.39
N ALA A 78 -17.36 -9.87 0.40
CA ALA A 78 -17.43 -10.27 1.81
C ALA A 78 -18.22 -9.26 2.67
N SER A 79 -18.09 -7.96 2.39
CA SER A 79 -18.89 -6.92 3.04
C SER A 79 -20.38 -7.08 2.73
N GLY A 80 -20.73 -7.31 1.46
CA GLY A 80 -22.11 -7.53 1.03
C GLY A 80 -22.74 -8.79 1.63
N GLU A 81 -21.99 -9.89 1.69
CA GLU A 81 -22.46 -11.14 2.29
C GLU A 81 -22.74 -10.98 3.79
N MET A 82 -21.86 -10.32 4.54
CA MET A 82 -22.12 -9.99 5.95
C MET A 82 -23.30 -9.03 6.14
N ALA A 83 -23.48 -8.05 5.24
CA ALA A 83 -24.66 -7.19 5.28
C ALA A 83 -25.96 -8.00 5.11
N VAL A 84 -26.00 -8.89 4.12
CA VAL A 84 -27.14 -9.80 3.91
C VAL A 84 -27.33 -10.72 5.13
N ALA A 85 -26.25 -11.25 5.71
CA ALA A 85 -26.32 -12.10 6.91
C ALA A 85 -26.89 -11.36 8.13
N TYR A 86 -26.65 -10.05 8.25
CA TYR A 86 -27.26 -9.26 9.31
C TYR A 86 -28.78 -9.16 9.12
N PHE A 87 -29.24 -8.79 7.92
CA PHE A 87 -30.66 -8.64 7.61
C PHE A 87 -31.41 -9.98 7.46
N TRP A 88 -30.71 -11.10 7.29
CA TRP A 88 -31.35 -12.41 7.18
C TRP A 88 -31.33 -13.18 8.50
N MET A 89 -30.18 -13.25 9.19
CA MET A 89 -30.06 -14.07 10.40
C MET A 89 -30.25 -13.31 11.71
N HIS A 90 -29.94 -12.00 11.75
CA HIS A 90 -29.86 -11.26 13.01
C HIS A 90 -31.07 -10.34 13.19
N TRP A 91 -31.40 -9.57 12.18
CA TRP A 91 -32.62 -8.80 12.13
C TRP A 91 -33.41 -9.31 10.93
N PRO A 92 -34.32 -10.30 11.07
CA PRO A 92 -35.02 -10.93 9.96
C PRO A 92 -36.36 -10.24 9.63
N PRO A 93 -36.42 -9.10 8.93
CA PRO A 93 -37.68 -8.54 8.48
C PRO A 93 -38.36 -9.43 7.42
N LEU A 94 -37.63 -10.36 6.81
CA LEU A 94 -38.11 -11.19 5.69
C LEU A 94 -38.71 -12.55 6.10
N GLU A 95 -38.44 -13.08 7.31
CA GLU A 95 -38.85 -14.44 7.72
C GLU A 95 -39.72 -14.51 8.98
N GLY A 96 -39.97 -13.39 9.68
CA GLY A 96 -40.90 -13.38 10.82
C GLY A 96 -40.54 -12.37 11.90
N ALA A 97 -40.78 -12.74 13.17
CA ALA A 97 -40.78 -11.83 14.31
C ALA A 97 -39.51 -10.96 14.39
N ALA A 98 -39.71 -9.64 14.39
CA ALA A 98 -38.64 -8.67 14.54
C ALA A 98 -37.88 -8.92 15.84
N ARG A 99 -36.62 -9.35 15.72
CA ARG A 99 -35.68 -9.30 16.85
C ARG A 99 -35.30 -7.86 17.13
N SER A 100 -34.79 -7.61 18.33
CA SER A 100 -34.16 -6.34 18.70
C SER A 100 -33.22 -5.86 17.59
N PHE A 101 -33.40 -4.62 17.14
CA PHE A 101 -32.48 -3.98 16.18
C PHE A 101 -31.06 -3.89 16.74
N TRP A 102 -30.92 -3.82 18.06
CA TRP A 102 -29.63 -3.66 18.70
C TRP A 102 -28.73 -4.90 18.56
N PRO A 103 -27.46 -4.73 18.12
CA PRO A 103 -26.58 -5.85 17.78
C PRO A 103 -25.96 -6.58 18.98
N TYR A 104 -26.28 -6.17 20.20
CA TYR A 104 -25.63 -6.67 21.41
C TYR A 104 -26.04 -8.12 21.74
N PRO A 105 -25.14 -8.92 22.35
CA PRO A 105 -25.45 -10.31 22.72
C PRO A 105 -26.50 -10.44 23.83
N SER A 106 -26.49 -9.52 24.80
CA SER A 106 -27.39 -9.55 25.96
C SER A 106 -28.70 -8.81 25.66
N GLY A 107 -29.70 -9.54 25.15
CA GLY A 107 -31.04 -9.00 24.84
C GLY A 107 -31.19 -8.34 23.46
N GLY A 108 -30.12 -8.33 22.66
CA GLY A 108 -30.13 -7.90 21.26
C GLY A 108 -30.19 -9.07 20.29
N ASN A 109 -29.84 -8.82 19.03
CA ASN A 109 -29.83 -9.85 17.99
C ASN A 109 -28.52 -10.62 17.83
N GLY A 110 -27.46 -10.25 18.56
CA GLY A 110 -26.14 -10.91 18.50
C GLY A 110 -25.32 -10.63 17.22
N GLY A 111 -25.75 -9.69 16.37
CA GLY A 111 -25.13 -9.40 15.06
C GLY A 111 -23.93 -8.46 15.10
N GLU A 112 -23.38 -8.16 16.28
CA GLU A 112 -22.22 -7.26 16.44
C GLU A 112 -21.04 -7.67 15.56
N VAL A 113 -20.67 -8.95 15.60
CA VAL A 113 -19.53 -9.50 14.83
C VAL A 113 -19.77 -9.36 13.32
N VAL A 114 -21.00 -9.56 12.88
CA VAL A 114 -21.38 -9.44 11.46
C VAL A 114 -21.24 -8.01 10.97
N ILE A 115 -21.70 -7.03 11.76
CA ILE A 115 -21.53 -5.60 11.45
C ILE A 115 -20.04 -5.24 11.41
N MET A 116 -19.25 -5.74 12.36
CA MET A 116 -17.80 -5.48 12.41
C MET A 116 -17.10 -5.98 11.15
N TYR A 117 -17.37 -7.20 10.70
CA TYR A 117 -16.82 -7.72 9.44
C TYR A 117 -17.30 -6.93 8.24
N CYS A 118 -18.59 -6.59 8.18
CA CYS A 118 -19.17 -5.80 7.09
C CYS A 118 -18.40 -4.49 6.86
N PHE A 119 -18.19 -3.70 7.92
CA PHE A 119 -17.48 -2.43 7.81
C PHE A 119 -15.96 -2.58 7.71
N ALA A 120 -15.36 -3.61 8.33
CA ALA A 120 -13.94 -3.91 8.17
C ALA A 120 -13.59 -4.23 6.71
N PHE A 121 -14.40 -5.05 6.05
CA PHE A 121 -14.21 -5.37 4.63
C PHE A 121 -14.58 -4.22 3.72
N LEU A 122 -15.59 -3.43 4.04
CA LEU A 122 -15.89 -2.19 3.29
C LEU A 122 -14.71 -1.21 3.35
N ALA A 123 -14.09 -1.06 4.53
CA ALA A 123 -12.88 -0.25 4.68
C ALA A 123 -11.73 -0.80 3.84
N LEU A 124 -11.50 -2.13 3.82
CA LEU A 124 -10.48 -2.74 2.96
C LEU A 124 -10.80 -2.58 1.46
N ALA A 125 -12.07 -2.62 1.06
CA ALA A 125 -12.49 -2.36 -0.31
C ALA A 125 -12.13 -0.93 -0.75
N GLY A 126 -12.34 0.05 0.12
CA GLY A 126 -11.98 1.46 -0.13
C GLY A 126 -10.47 1.72 -0.06
N LEU A 127 -9.82 1.34 1.06
CA LEU A 127 -8.43 1.64 1.38
C LEU A 127 -7.42 0.79 0.57
N GLY A 128 -7.80 -0.41 0.16
CA GLY A 128 -6.95 -1.34 -0.60
C GLY A 128 -6.17 -2.33 0.27
N ALA A 129 -5.21 -3.02 -0.37
CA ALA A 129 -4.67 -4.28 0.14
C ALA A 129 -3.42 -4.17 1.05
N GLY A 130 -2.85 -2.97 1.22
CA GLY A 130 -1.60 -2.74 1.93
C GLY A 130 -0.34 -3.19 1.17
N ILE A 131 0.85 -2.86 1.68
CA ILE A 131 2.14 -3.18 1.05
C ILE A 131 2.47 -4.68 0.97
N TRP A 132 1.95 -5.51 1.89
CA TRP A 132 2.25 -6.95 1.91
C TRP A 132 1.27 -7.81 1.10
N SER A 133 0.48 -7.19 0.22
CA SER A 133 -0.45 -7.90 -0.64
C SER A 133 0.21 -8.36 -1.96
N VAL A 134 -0.28 -9.48 -2.51
CA VAL A 134 0.09 -9.94 -3.85
C VAL A 134 -0.26 -8.91 -4.93
N ASP A 135 -1.37 -8.19 -4.79
CA ASP A 135 -1.74 -7.09 -5.70
C ASP A 135 -0.67 -5.99 -5.73
N ALA A 136 -0.07 -5.65 -4.58
CA ALA A 136 1.03 -4.68 -4.52
C ALA A 136 2.27 -5.19 -5.27
N ARG A 137 2.62 -6.47 -5.11
CA ARG A 137 3.74 -7.11 -5.84
C ARG A 137 3.51 -7.14 -7.36
N ARG A 138 2.27 -7.40 -7.80
CA ARG A 138 1.89 -7.37 -9.23
C ARG A 138 2.06 -5.99 -9.85
N ARG A 139 1.68 -4.92 -9.14
CA ARG A 139 1.86 -3.53 -9.61
C ARG A 139 3.33 -3.13 -9.73
N VAL A 140 4.17 -3.54 -8.78
CA VAL A 140 5.62 -3.27 -8.83
C VAL A 140 6.29 -4.03 -9.99
N GLY A 141 5.87 -5.27 -10.27
CA GLY A 141 6.35 -6.05 -11.42
C GLY A 141 5.99 -5.44 -12.77
N MET A 142 4.78 -4.87 -12.90
CA MET A 142 4.29 -4.24 -14.14
C MET A 142 4.87 -2.83 -14.37
N GLY A 143 5.35 -2.18 -13.30
CA GLY A 143 6.01 -0.87 -13.33
C GLY A 143 7.47 -0.89 -13.80
N ARG A 144 8.04 -2.05 -14.17
CA ARG A 144 9.40 -2.15 -14.75
C ARG A 144 9.44 -1.93 -16.26
N THR A 145 8.37 -1.40 -16.85
CA THR A 145 8.35 -1.00 -18.26
C THR A 145 9.13 0.31 -18.44
N ALA A 146 10.42 0.17 -18.74
CA ALA A 146 11.37 1.10 -19.35
C ALA A 146 11.42 2.58 -18.85
N PRO A 147 12.55 3.06 -18.30
CA PRO A 147 12.82 4.49 -18.18
C PRO A 147 13.02 5.04 -19.61
N GLY A 148 11.96 5.57 -20.24
CA GLY A 148 12.13 6.15 -21.58
C GLY A 148 10.88 6.51 -22.38
N ARG A 149 9.65 6.25 -21.92
CA ARG A 149 8.48 6.79 -22.63
C ARG A 149 8.16 8.20 -22.14
N VAL A 150 8.91 9.17 -22.67
CA VAL A 150 8.43 10.55 -22.78
C VAL A 150 7.15 10.49 -23.61
N VAL A 151 6.01 10.72 -22.98
CA VAL A 151 4.74 10.92 -23.68
C VAL A 151 4.86 12.26 -24.39
N SER A 152 5.34 12.22 -25.63
CA SER A 152 5.24 13.37 -26.54
C SER A 152 3.83 13.34 -27.12
N GLY A 153 2.97 14.22 -26.63
CA GLY A 153 1.57 14.27 -27.00
C GLY A 153 0.87 15.54 -26.55
N THR A 154 1.05 16.58 -27.36
CA THR A 154 0.04 17.60 -27.73
C THR A 154 -0.33 18.71 -26.72
N ALA A 155 0.14 19.91 -27.08
CA ALA A 155 -0.36 21.26 -26.73
C ALA A 155 -0.13 21.79 -25.30
N ALA A 156 1.05 22.37 -25.08
CA ALA A 156 1.21 23.48 -24.14
C ALA A 156 0.76 24.79 -24.84
N PRO A 157 -0.03 25.67 -24.19
CA PRO A 157 -0.34 26.97 -24.75
C PRO A 157 0.94 27.81 -24.81
N ALA A 158 1.14 28.51 -25.92
CA ALA A 158 2.25 29.43 -26.14
C ALA A 158 2.11 30.67 -25.25
N ALA A 159 2.58 30.58 -24.00
CA ALA A 159 2.70 31.74 -23.12
C ALA A 159 3.65 31.48 -21.92
N TYR A 160 4.95 31.26 -22.20
CA TYR A 160 6.07 31.77 -21.39
C TYR A 160 7.40 31.42 -22.08
N ALA A 161 7.70 32.10 -23.18
CA ALA A 161 9.05 32.07 -23.75
C ALA A 161 9.91 33.06 -22.97
N GLY A 162 10.52 32.58 -21.88
CA GLY A 162 11.34 33.44 -21.03
C GLY A 162 11.85 32.71 -19.79
N ASP A 163 12.61 31.63 -19.99
CA ASP A 163 13.78 31.36 -19.15
C ASP A 163 14.63 30.26 -19.77
N ARG A 164 15.93 30.54 -19.92
CA ARG A 164 16.90 29.61 -20.46
C ARG A 164 17.03 28.42 -19.49
N PRO A 165 17.08 27.16 -19.97
CA PRO A 165 17.36 26.05 -19.08
C PRO A 165 18.77 26.19 -18.51
N VAL A 166 18.87 26.49 -17.22
CA VAL A 166 20.12 26.40 -16.47
C VAL A 166 20.55 24.94 -16.47
N ARG A 167 21.54 24.60 -17.30
CA ARG A 167 22.24 23.32 -17.25
C ARG A 167 22.87 23.19 -15.86
N ARG A 168 22.21 22.48 -14.94
CA ARG A 168 22.84 22.03 -13.68
C ARG A 168 23.97 21.07 -14.09
N GLY A 169 25.20 21.57 -14.06
CA GLY A 169 26.41 20.75 -14.19
C GLY A 169 26.38 19.69 -13.10
N GLY A 170 26.27 18.43 -13.51
CA GLY A 170 26.33 17.30 -12.60
C GLY A 170 27.68 17.22 -11.91
N LEU A 171 27.71 16.56 -10.75
CA LEU A 171 28.85 16.38 -9.86
C LEU A 171 30.12 15.80 -10.53
N LEU A 172 30.01 15.32 -11.77
CA LEU A 172 31.07 14.69 -12.56
C LEU A 172 31.86 15.66 -13.43
N SER A 173 31.43 16.93 -13.58
CA SER A 173 32.24 17.94 -14.30
C SER A 173 33.44 18.45 -13.48
N ARG A 174 33.56 18.04 -12.21
CA ARG A 174 34.69 18.36 -11.32
C ARG A 174 35.79 17.29 -11.31
N LEU A 175 35.61 16.19 -12.02
CA LEU A 175 36.56 15.05 -12.03
C LEU A 175 37.18 14.80 -13.40
N ARG A 176 37.08 15.75 -14.33
CA ARG A 176 37.73 15.67 -15.64
C ARG A 176 38.57 16.92 -15.88
N GLN A 177 39.51 17.17 -14.97
CA GLN A 177 40.54 18.16 -15.19
C GLN A 177 41.78 17.81 -14.39
N ASP A 178 42.35 16.64 -14.66
CA ASP A 178 43.73 16.28 -14.35
C ASP A 178 44.09 15.15 -15.32
N ASP A 179 44.93 15.46 -16.32
CA ASP A 179 45.86 14.54 -17.00
C ASP A 179 46.69 15.38 -17.97
N GLY A 180 47.96 15.58 -17.61
CA GLY A 180 48.89 16.52 -18.25
C GLY A 180 49.64 15.99 -19.47
N TYR A 181 50.21 16.94 -20.21
CA TYR A 181 51.35 16.82 -21.13
C TYR A 181 51.84 18.27 -21.35
N GLY A 182 53.02 18.74 -20.94
CA GLY A 182 54.34 18.17 -21.17
C GLY A 182 54.94 18.82 -22.42
N ASP A 183 55.45 20.07 -22.34
CA ASP A 183 56.36 20.60 -23.36
C ASP A 183 57.39 21.55 -22.74
N ASP A 184 58.63 21.04 -22.73
CA ASP A 184 59.86 21.74 -22.45
C ASP A 184 60.14 22.77 -23.55
N ARG A 185 60.63 23.98 -23.21
CA ARG A 185 61.72 24.62 -23.98
C ARG A 185 62.47 25.70 -23.19
N PRO A 186 63.75 25.95 -23.53
CA PRO A 186 64.72 26.54 -22.61
C PRO A 186 65.20 27.95 -23.01
N VAL A 187 65.98 28.56 -22.10
CA VAL A 187 66.95 29.66 -22.28
C VAL A 187 66.40 31.10 -22.35
N ARG A 188 66.70 31.91 -21.32
CA ARG A 188 67.62 33.07 -21.47
C ARG A 188 68.16 33.62 -20.15
N ARG A 189 69.49 33.79 -20.14
CA ARG A 189 70.38 34.38 -19.13
C ARG A 189 70.25 35.90 -19.01
N GLY A 190 70.65 36.42 -17.84
CA GLY A 190 71.16 37.79 -17.60
C GLY A 190 70.22 38.63 -16.73
N GLY A 191 70.62 39.31 -15.65
CA GLY A 191 71.90 39.53 -14.96
C GLY A 191 71.58 40.07 -13.56
N LEU A 192 72.33 39.65 -12.53
CA LEU A 192 73.48 40.36 -11.95
C LEU A 192 73.11 41.48 -10.95
N LEU A 193 73.71 41.36 -9.76
CA LEU A 193 74.04 42.40 -8.76
C LEU A 193 72.96 42.70 -7.71
N SER A 194 73.04 42.10 -6.52
CA SER A 194 73.91 42.46 -5.38
C SER A 194 73.37 43.61 -4.54
N ARG A 195 73.07 43.36 -3.26
CA ARG A 195 73.88 43.83 -2.12
C ARG A 195 73.09 43.71 -0.82
N PHE A 196 73.68 42.92 0.07
CA PHE A 196 73.62 43.10 1.52
C PHE A 196 73.84 44.56 1.92
N ARG A 197 73.00 45.10 2.81
CA ARG A 197 73.47 45.93 3.93
C ARG A 197 72.52 45.86 5.13
N ARG A 198 73.18 45.77 6.28
CA ARG A 198 72.71 45.57 7.66
C ARG A 198 72.22 46.88 8.33
N PRO A 199 71.80 46.86 9.62
CA PRO A 199 70.76 47.69 10.22
C PRO A 199 71.28 48.88 11.06
N ARG A 200 70.39 49.44 11.90
CA ARG A 200 70.47 50.42 13.02
C ARG A 200 69.54 51.60 12.72
N TYR A 201 68.67 52.11 13.60
CA TYR A 201 68.60 52.12 15.06
C TYR A 201 67.17 51.84 15.54
#